data_AF-A0ABD6V854-F1
#
_entry.id   AF-A0ABD6V854-F1
#
_cell.length_a   1.000
_cell.length_b   1.000
_cell.length_c   1.000
_cell.angle_alpha   90.00
_cell.angle_beta   90.00
_cell.angle_gamma   90.00
#
_symmetry.space_group_name_H-M   'P 1'
#
loop_
_entity.id
_entity.type
_entity.pdbx_description
1 polymer ?
#
loop_
_entity_poly.entity_id
_entity_poly.type
_entity_poly.pdbx_seq_one_letter_code
_entity_poly.pdbx_strand_id
1 'polypeptide(L)'
;MVTTAAERQIALDFWTAQLDDTTTLLAHPGSHHKLLVRHAFELCKAQTVSSKDLSDMLELADGALAYAIEAQLDLVDSDGADQ
;
A
#
# COMPACT_ATOMS: atom_id res chain seq x y z
N MET A 1 -20.89 9.11 14.08
CA MET A 1 -20.39 10.33 13.40
C MET A 1 -20.27 9.99 11.94
N VAL A 2 -20.83 10.80 11.05
CA VAL A 2 -20.70 10.62 9.60
C VAL A 2 -19.45 11.38 9.18
N THR A 3 -18.46 10.68 8.62
CA THR A 3 -17.25 11.30 8.05
C THR A 3 -17.68 12.17 6.87
N THR A 4 -17.24 13.44 6.83
CA THR A 4 -17.56 14.33 5.72
C THR A 4 -16.84 13.91 4.45
N ALA A 5 -17.35 14.34 3.28
CA ALA A 5 -16.71 14.03 2.00
C ALA A 5 -15.26 14.54 1.92
N ALA A 6 -14.96 15.69 2.53
CA ALA A 6 -13.61 16.25 2.57
C ALA A 6 -12.66 15.41 3.44
N GLU A 7 -13.10 14.99 4.63
CA GLU A 7 -12.31 14.11 5.50
C GLU A 7 -12.05 12.75 4.86
N ARG A 8 -13.06 12.21 4.15
CA ARG A 8 -12.90 10.98 3.37
C ARG A 8 -11.84 11.16 2.28
N GLN A 9 -11.89 12.26 1.52
CA GLN A 9 -10.93 12.48 0.45
C GLN A 9 -9.51 12.62 0.98
N ILE A 10 -9.30 13.40 2.05
CA ILE A 10 -7.98 13.54 2.69
C ILE A 10 -7.43 12.18 3.13
N ALA A 11 -8.28 11.34 3.71
CA ALA A 11 -7.87 10.03 4.19
C ALA A 11 -7.50 9.06 3.05
N LEU A 12 -8.22 9.13 1.93
CA LEU A 12 -7.88 8.40 0.70
C LEU A 12 -6.59 8.91 0.07
N ASP A 13 -6.43 10.23 -0.07
CA ASP A 13 -5.22 10.83 -0.63
C ASP A 13 -3.98 10.47 0.19
N PHE A 14 -4.12 10.44 1.52
CA PHE A 14 -3.05 10.01 2.41
C PHE A 14 -2.69 8.54 2.22
N TRP A 15 -3.68 7.65 2.07
CA TRP A 15 -3.42 6.24 1.79
C TRP A 15 -2.77 6.04 0.42
N THR A 16 -3.25 6.74 -0.62
CA THR A 16 -2.66 6.69 -1.96
C THR A 16 -1.21 7.19 -1.95
N ALA A 17 -0.92 8.28 -1.22
CA ALA A 17 0.45 8.78 -1.09
C ALA A 17 1.41 7.76 -0.44
N GLN A 18 0.90 6.89 0.45
CA GLN A 18 1.70 5.79 1.01
C GLN A 18 1.90 4.67 0.00
N LEU A 19 0.91 4.37 -0.82
CA LEU A 19 1.01 3.37 -1.88
C LEU A 19 2.05 3.81 -2.94
N ASP A 20 2.05 5.10 -3.29
CA ASP A 20 2.97 5.70 -4.26
C ASP A 20 4.41 5.86 -3.74
N ASP A 21 4.64 5.73 -2.42
CA ASP A 21 5.97 5.76 -1.83
C ASP A 21 6.75 4.48 -2.13
N THR A 22 7.18 4.39 -3.38
CA THR A 22 7.93 3.25 -3.93
C THR A 22 9.29 3.11 -3.24
N THR A 23 9.87 4.20 -2.71
CA THR A 23 11.17 4.16 -2.02
C THR A 23 11.05 3.38 -0.71
N THR A 24 10.07 3.72 0.12
CA THR A 24 9.82 3.00 1.38
C THR A 24 9.30 1.59 1.13
N LEU A 25 8.46 1.41 0.11
CA LEU A 25 7.95 0.11 -0.33
C LEU A 25 9.10 -0.85 -0.72
N LEU A 26 10.08 -0.39 -1.50
CA LEU A 26 11.23 -1.21 -1.90
C LEU A 26 12.21 -1.46 -0.76
N ALA A 27 12.42 -0.47 0.12
CA ALA A 27 13.33 -0.62 1.26
C ALA A 27 12.78 -1.62 2.31
N HIS A 28 11.47 -1.60 2.56
CA HIS A 28 10.83 -2.36 3.62
C HIS A 28 9.47 -2.96 3.20
N PRO A 29 9.44 -3.83 2.19
CA PRO A 29 8.20 -4.30 1.54
C PRO A 29 7.18 -4.88 2.52
N GLY A 30 7.60 -5.80 3.39
CA GLY A 30 6.68 -6.46 4.33
C GLY A 30 6.18 -5.56 5.46
N SER A 31 6.98 -4.58 5.90
CA SER A 31 6.56 -3.63 6.94
C SER A 31 5.63 -2.57 6.37
N HIS A 32 5.92 -2.09 5.16
CA HIS A 32 5.11 -1.10 4.44
C HIS A 32 3.75 -1.67 4.03
N HIS A 33 3.73 -2.91 3.53
CA HIS A 33 2.49 -3.64 3.24
C HIS A 33 1.57 -3.74 4.46
N LYS A 34 2.11 -4.14 5.62
CA LYS A 34 1.33 -4.21 6.87
C LYS A 34 0.73 -2.86 7.26
N LEU A 35 1.44 -1.77 7.00
CA LEU A 35 0.97 -0.41 7.27
C LEU A 35 -0.18 -0.02 6.34
N LEU A 36 -0.06 -0.29 5.03
CA LEU A 36 -1.12 -0.07 4.04
C LEU A 36 -2.40 -0.84 4.38
N VAL A 37 -2.26 -2.12 4.73
CA VAL A 37 -3.37 -2.99 5.13
C VAL A 37 -4.03 -2.45 6.41
N ARG A 38 -3.23 -2.09 7.42
CA ARG A 38 -3.75 -1.54 8.67
C ARG A 38 -4.55 -0.26 8.44
N HIS A 39 -4.03 0.67 7.67
CA HIS A 39 -4.73 1.92 7.35
C HIS A 39 -6.02 1.67 6.57
N ALA A 40 -6.03 0.75 5.60
CA ALA A 40 -7.25 0.38 4.88
C ALA A 40 -8.33 -0.16 5.83
N PHE A 41 -7.96 -1.03 6.79
CA PHE A 41 -8.88 -1.52 7.82
C PHE A 41 -9.38 -0.41 8.76
N GLU A 42 -8.51 0.52 9.16
CA GLU A 42 -8.89 1.67 10.00
C GLU A 42 -9.90 2.57 9.28
N LEU A 43 -9.70 2.82 7.98
CA LEU A 43 -10.63 3.58 7.14
C LEU A 43 -11.98 2.87 6.99
N CYS A 44 -11.99 1.55 6.82
CA CYS A 44 -13.24 0.80 6.73
C CYS A 44 -13.98 0.78 8.07
N LYS A 45 -13.26 0.62 9.20
CA LYS A 45 -13.84 0.70 10.55
C LYS A 45 -14.43 2.08 10.86
N ALA A 46 -13.81 3.13 10.36
CA ALA A 46 -14.33 4.50 10.44
C ALA A 46 -15.52 4.76 9.52
N GLN A 47 -15.94 3.76 8.71
CA GLN A 47 -16.96 3.91 7.66
C GLN A 47 -16.60 4.97 6.61
N THR A 48 -15.31 5.28 6.49
CA THR A 48 -14.77 6.22 5.51
C THR A 48 -14.77 5.59 4.11
N VAL A 49 -14.53 4.28 4.03
CA VAL A 49 -14.55 3.49 2.80
C VAL A 49 -15.49 2.30 2.94
N SER A 50 -16.04 1.82 1.83
CA SER A 50 -16.94 0.67 1.81
C SER A 50 -16.18 -0.66 1.93
N SER A 51 -16.87 -1.76 2.21
CA SER A 51 -16.24 -3.09 2.18
C SER A 51 -15.73 -3.47 0.78
N LYS A 52 -16.32 -2.92 -0.29
CA LYS A 52 -15.82 -3.09 -1.66
C LYS A 52 -14.52 -2.32 -1.83
N ASP A 53 -14.52 -1.05 -1.44
CA ASP A 53 -13.34 -0.18 -1.48
C ASP A 53 -12.18 -0.80 -0.68
N LEU A 54 -12.47 -1.39 0.49
CA LEU A 54 -11.48 -2.11 1.28
C LEU A 54 -10.86 -3.27 0.50
N SER A 55 -11.68 -4.07 -0.20
CA SER A 55 -11.17 -5.17 -1.03
C SER A 55 -10.23 -4.66 -2.12
N ASP A 56 -10.63 -3.59 -2.82
CA ASP A 56 -9.84 -2.98 -3.88
C ASP A 56 -8.51 -2.42 -3.32
N MET A 57 -8.53 -1.81 -2.12
CA MET A 57 -7.33 -1.32 -1.44
C MET A 57 -6.37 -2.43 -1.02
N LEU A 58 -6.90 -3.58 -0.56
CA LEU A 58 -6.08 -4.74 -0.18
C LEU A 58 -5.42 -5.36 -1.41
N GLU A 59 -6.14 -5.46 -2.53
CA GLU A 59 -5.59 -5.95 -3.80
C GLU A 59 -4.42 -5.07 -4.28
N LEU A 60 -4.57 -3.74 -4.19
CA LEU A 60 -3.50 -2.79 -4.52
C LEU A 60 -2.29 -2.94 -3.58
N ALA A 61 -2.51 -3.12 -2.28
CA ALA A 61 -1.44 -3.33 -1.32
C ALA A 61 -0.67 -4.64 -1.60
N ASP A 62 -1.38 -5.73 -1.90
CA ASP A 62 -0.79 -7.01 -2.26
C ASP A 62 -0.01 -6.92 -3.57
N GLY A 63 -0.55 -6.20 -4.57
CA GLY A 63 0.15 -5.91 -5.82
C GLY A 63 1.43 -5.11 -5.63
N ALA A 64 1.40 -4.08 -4.77
CA ALA A 64 2.59 -3.30 -4.42
C ALA A 64 3.65 -4.16 -3.70
N LEU A 65 3.24 -5.06 -2.82
CA LEU A 65 4.16 -6.00 -2.16
C LEU A 65 4.80 -6.96 -3.18
N ALA A 66 4.01 -7.54 -4.09
CA ALA A 66 4.52 -8.42 -5.13
C ALA A 66 5.54 -7.71 -6.02
N TYR A 67 5.20 -6.51 -6.51
CA TYR A 67 6.11 -5.66 -7.27
C TYR A 67 7.41 -5.40 -6.52
N ALA A 68 7.34 -5.05 -5.23
CA ALA A 68 8.53 -4.71 -4.46
C ALA A 68 9.45 -5.91 -4.20
N ILE A 69 8.87 -7.11 -4.06
CA ILE A 69 9.63 -8.35 -3.95
C ILE A 69 10.30 -8.68 -5.28
N GLU A 70 9.57 -8.61 -6.39
CA GLU A 70 10.11 -8.85 -7.74
C GLU A 70 11.25 -7.87 -8.06
N ALA A 71 11.05 -6.58 -7.82
CA ALA A 71 12.08 -5.57 -8.03
C ALA A 71 13.33 -5.80 -7.16
N GLN A 72 13.19 -6.28 -5.92
CA GLN A 72 14.34 -6.65 -5.10
C GLN A 72 15.07 -7.88 -5.63
N LEU A 73 14.35 -8.86 -6.18
CA LEU A 73 14.95 -10.05 -6.78
C LEU A 73 15.70 -9.69 -8.07
N ASP A 74 15.13 -8.85 -8.94
CA ASP A 74 15.77 -8.38 -10.17
C ASP A 74 17.09 -7.63 -9.88
N LEU A 75 17.14 -6.83 -8.81
CA LEU A 75 18.35 -6.15 -8.36
C LEU A 75 19.43 -7.12 -7.90
N VAL A 76 19.05 -8.23 -7.24
CA VAL A 76 19.99 -9.26 -6.77
C VAL A 76 20.50 -10.12 -7.93
N ASP A 77 19.65 -10.46 -8.89
CA ASP A 77 20.03 -11.26 -10.06
C ASP A 77 20.99 -10.50 -10.99
N SER A 78 20.81 -9.17 -11.10
CA SER A 78 21.67 -8.29 -11.90
C SER A 78 23.08 -8.08 -11.32
N ASP A 79 23.27 -8.26 -10.01
CA ASP A 79 24.59 -8.17 -9.33
C ASP A 79 25.41 -9.48 -9.51
N GLY A 80 24.75 -10.59 -9.83
CA GLY A 80 25.38 -11.91 -9.98
C GLY A 80 25.94 -12.24 -11.37
N ALA A 81 25.73 -11.39 -12.38
CA ALA A 81 26.08 -11.69 -13.78
C ALA A 81 27.50 -11.26 -14.22
N ASP A 82 28.30 -10.67 -13.32
CA ASP A 82 29.71 -10.34 -13.56
C ASP A 82 30.61 -11.11 -12.57
N GLN A 83 30.81 -12.41 -12.81
CA GLN A 83 31.89 -13.21 -12.20
C GLN A 83 32.29 -14.38 -13.11
#